data_AF-A0A5B6ZA51-F1
#
_entry.id   AF-A0A5B6ZA51-F1
#
_cell.length_a   1.000
_cell.length_b   1.000
_cell.length_c   1.000
_cell.angle_alpha   90.00
_cell.angle_beta   90.00
_cell.angle_gamma   90.00
#
_symmetry.space_group_name_H-M   'P 1'
#
loop_
_entity.id
_entity.type
_entity.pdbx_description
1 polymer ?
#
loop_
_entity_poly.entity_id
_entity_poly.type
_entity_poly.pdbx_seq_one_letter_code
_entity_poly.pdbx_strand_id
1 'polypeptide(L)'
;SFIRRSVFSMACFEAVDDKNSVRVLDGPAFIKNKLAQVLVTLIYFEYPSIWSSVFIDFLHHLSKGAVVIDMFCRVLNTLDDELISLDYPRSAEEVSVAGRVKDAMRQQCVAQIVRVWYEIVSMNRNSDPELCTSVLDSMRRCISWIDIGLIANDAFIPLLFELILVDGILDQLRGAAAGCVLAVVSKRMDPQSKLTLLQSLQISRVF
;
A
#
# COMPACT_ATOMS: atom_id res chain seq x y z
N SER A 1 -24.34 -5.78 -5.21
CA SER A 1 -24.67 -4.72 -4.22
C SER A 1 -24.54 -5.20 -2.78
N PHE A 2 -25.31 -6.21 -2.32
CA PHE A 2 -25.26 -6.69 -0.92
C PHE A 2 -23.90 -7.30 -0.55
N ILE A 3 -23.40 -8.29 -1.32
CA ILE A 3 -22.12 -8.97 -1.06
C ILE A 3 -20.98 -7.96 -0.90
N ARG A 4 -20.84 -7.04 -1.86
CA ARG A 4 -19.86 -5.95 -1.83
C ARG A 4 -19.92 -5.12 -0.56
N ARG A 5 -21.12 -4.64 -0.19
CA ARG A 5 -21.31 -3.83 1.03
C ARG A 5 -20.91 -4.62 2.27
N SER A 6 -21.33 -5.88 2.37
CA SER A 6 -20.99 -6.72 3.53
C SER A 6 -19.49 -7.01 3.63
N VAL A 7 -18.83 -7.39 2.53
CA VAL A 7 -17.39 -7.66 2.50
C VAL A 7 -16.59 -6.39 2.83
N PHE A 8 -16.99 -5.25 2.27
CA PHE A 8 -16.33 -3.98 2.53
C PHE A 8 -16.49 -3.54 3.98
N SER A 9 -17.70 -3.67 4.53
CA SER A 9 -18.02 -3.36 5.93
C SER A 9 -17.18 -4.21 6.90
N MET A 10 -17.00 -5.51 6.61
CA MET A 10 -16.08 -6.39 7.35
C MET A 10 -14.63 -5.90 7.28
N ALA A 11 -14.16 -5.47 6.09
CA ALA A 11 -12.79 -5.00 5.89
C ALA A 11 -12.52 -3.63 6.56
N CYS A 12 -13.55 -2.79 6.72
CA CYS A 12 -13.47 -1.45 7.31
C CYS A 12 -13.84 -1.41 8.80
N PHE A 13 -13.97 -2.57 9.44
CA PHE A 13 -14.38 -2.69 10.85
C PHE A 13 -15.66 -1.89 11.15
N GLU A 14 -16.65 -2.02 10.26
CA GLU A 14 -17.99 -1.51 10.50
C GLU A 14 -18.85 -2.61 11.13
N ALA A 15 -19.55 -2.29 12.21
CA ALA A 15 -20.50 -3.21 12.83
C ALA A 15 -21.72 -3.35 11.91
N VAL A 16 -21.94 -4.54 11.35
CA VAL A 16 -23.13 -4.84 10.54
C VAL A 16 -24.37 -5.05 11.43
N ASP A 17 -24.20 -5.32 12.73
CA ASP A 17 -25.25 -5.26 13.74
C ASP A 17 -24.63 -5.40 15.15
N ASP A 18 -24.97 -4.49 16.07
CA ASP A 18 -24.31 -4.23 17.37
C ASP A 18 -24.40 -5.38 18.40
N LYS A 19 -25.07 -6.49 18.05
CA LYS A 19 -25.33 -7.60 18.98
C LYS A 19 -24.66 -8.93 18.64
N ASN A 20 -24.05 -9.07 17.45
CA ASN A 20 -23.39 -10.34 17.09
C ASN A 20 -22.36 -10.25 15.96
N SER A 21 -21.83 -9.07 15.65
CA SER A 21 -20.83 -8.93 14.59
C SER A 21 -19.54 -9.64 14.99
N VAL A 22 -19.26 -10.79 14.37
CA VAL A 22 -17.93 -11.40 14.39
C VAL A 22 -16.95 -10.34 13.89
N ARG A 23 -16.05 -9.90 14.77
CA ARG A 23 -15.00 -8.95 14.42
C ARG A 23 -13.95 -9.69 13.61
N VAL A 24 -14.21 -9.86 12.31
CA VAL A 24 -13.37 -10.63 11.38
C VAL A 24 -11.90 -10.17 11.45
N LEU A 25 -11.67 -8.88 11.69
CA LEU A 25 -10.33 -8.30 11.81
C LEU A 25 -9.63 -8.60 13.14
N ASP A 26 -10.37 -8.98 14.19
CA ASP A 26 -9.79 -9.52 15.45
C ASP A 26 -9.42 -11.00 15.28
N GLY A 27 -9.80 -11.61 14.16
CA GLY A 27 -9.47 -12.97 13.80
C GLY A 27 -8.00 -13.18 13.42
N PRO A 28 -7.58 -14.44 13.29
CA PRO A 28 -6.20 -14.79 12.95
C PRO A 28 -5.83 -14.31 11.54
N ALA A 29 -4.52 -14.14 11.29
CA ALA A 29 -4.00 -13.56 10.05
C ALA A 29 -4.51 -14.24 8.78
N PHE A 30 -4.72 -15.56 8.79
CA PHE A 30 -5.22 -16.30 7.62
C PHE A 30 -6.65 -15.91 7.22
N ILE A 31 -7.50 -15.53 8.18
CA ILE A 31 -8.86 -15.05 7.89
C ILE A 31 -8.79 -13.68 7.22
N LYS A 32 -7.97 -12.77 7.75
CA LYS A 32 -7.75 -11.44 7.17
C LYS A 32 -7.18 -11.54 5.74
N ASN A 33 -6.24 -12.45 5.52
CA ASN A 33 -5.70 -12.72 4.19
C ASN A 33 -6.79 -13.21 3.23
N LYS A 34 -7.64 -14.15 3.65
CA LYS A 34 -8.76 -14.63 2.83
C LYS A 34 -9.77 -13.53 2.52
N LEU A 35 -10.06 -12.66 3.49
CA LEU A 35 -10.90 -11.49 3.26
C LEU A 35 -10.29 -10.53 2.22
N ALA A 36 -8.97 -10.31 2.28
CA ALA A 36 -8.26 -9.48 1.30
C ALA A 36 -8.37 -10.06 -0.12
N GLN A 37 -8.22 -11.39 -0.27
CA GLN A 37 -8.40 -12.08 -1.56
C GLN A 37 -9.81 -11.94 -2.12
N VAL A 38 -10.83 -12.08 -1.26
CA VAL A 38 -12.24 -11.88 -1.68
C VAL A 38 -12.45 -10.44 -2.13
N LEU A 39 -11.92 -9.46 -1.41
CA LEU A 39 -12.05 -8.05 -1.77
C LEU A 39 -11.30 -7.71 -3.08
N VAL A 40 -10.08 -8.25 -3.27
CA VAL A 40 -9.31 -8.09 -4.51
C VAL A 40 -10.01 -8.76 -5.69
N THR A 41 -10.64 -9.91 -5.49
CA THR A 41 -11.51 -10.55 -6.49
C THR A 41 -12.67 -9.62 -6.89
N LEU A 42 -13.30 -8.93 -5.93
CA LEU A 42 -14.33 -7.94 -6.26
C LEU A 42 -13.76 -6.73 -7.03
N ILE A 43 -12.57 -6.25 -6.64
CA ILE A 43 -11.88 -5.15 -7.35
C ILE A 43 -11.57 -5.55 -8.79
N TYR A 44 -11.12 -6.79 -9.04
CA TYR A 44 -10.87 -7.32 -10.38
C TYR A 44 -12.08 -7.14 -11.31
N PHE A 45 -13.27 -7.56 -10.85
CA PHE A 45 -14.49 -7.51 -11.64
C PHE A 45 -15.16 -6.13 -11.68
N GLU A 46 -15.10 -5.36 -10.60
CA GLU A 46 -15.96 -4.17 -10.43
C GLU A 46 -15.23 -2.83 -10.53
N TYR A 47 -13.95 -2.74 -10.14
CA TYR A 47 -13.23 -1.46 -10.14
C TYR A 47 -12.55 -1.23 -11.49
N PRO A 48 -12.70 -0.05 -12.15
CA PRO A 48 -13.31 1.18 -11.61
C PRO A 48 -14.78 1.42 -11.99
N SER A 49 -15.39 0.62 -12.87
CA SER A 49 -16.67 0.98 -13.49
C SER A 49 -17.89 0.84 -12.57
N ILE A 50 -17.98 -0.28 -11.84
CA ILE A 50 -19.13 -0.62 -10.98
C ILE A 50 -18.89 -0.17 -9.53
N TRP A 51 -17.64 -0.17 -9.10
CA TRP A 51 -17.23 0.21 -7.75
C TRP A 51 -16.08 1.23 -7.73
N SER A 52 -16.28 2.38 -8.37
CA SER A 52 -15.27 3.43 -8.51
C SER A 52 -14.70 3.96 -7.19
N SER A 53 -15.48 3.95 -6.11
CA SER A 53 -15.11 4.58 -4.85
C SER A 53 -14.32 3.69 -3.88
N VAL A 54 -14.12 2.39 -4.18
CA VAL A 54 -13.60 1.39 -3.20
C VAL A 54 -12.39 1.86 -2.41
N PHE A 55 -11.37 2.43 -3.06
CA PHE A 55 -10.16 2.89 -2.39
C PHE A 55 -10.39 4.18 -1.61
N ILE A 56 -11.17 5.12 -2.15
CA ILE A 56 -11.50 6.39 -1.48
C ILE A 56 -12.33 6.12 -0.22
N ASP A 57 -13.32 5.24 -0.32
CA ASP A 57 -14.12 4.80 0.81
C ASP A 57 -13.22 4.15 1.87
N PHE A 58 -12.28 3.27 1.47
CA PHE A 58 -11.38 2.61 2.42
C PHE A 58 -10.48 3.63 3.13
N LEU A 59 -9.94 4.61 2.40
CA LEU A 59 -9.12 5.68 2.96
C LEU A 59 -9.81 6.44 4.09
N HIS A 60 -11.12 6.73 3.96
CA HIS A 60 -11.90 7.39 5.02
C HIS A 60 -11.97 6.59 6.32
N HIS A 61 -11.81 5.26 6.24
CA HIS A 61 -11.88 4.35 7.39
C HIS A 61 -10.54 4.14 8.09
N LEU A 62 -9.41 4.60 7.52
CA LEU A 62 -8.09 4.43 8.12
C LEU A 62 -7.95 5.14 9.48
N SER A 63 -8.75 6.18 9.71
CA SER A 63 -8.83 6.89 11.00
C SER A 63 -9.32 6.01 12.16
N LYS A 64 -9.91 4.84 11.87
CA LYS A 64 -10.34 3.86 12.89
C LYS A 64 -9.17 3.11 13.57
N GLY A 65 -7.94 3.28 13.07
CA GLY A 65 -6.72 2.81 13.75
C GLY A 65 -6.04 1.61 13.09
N ALA A 66 -5.04 1.07 13.79
CA ALA A 66 -4.06 0.11 13.27
C ALA A 66 -4.68 -1.13 12.62
N VAL A 67 -5.80 -1.64 13.14
CA VAL A 67 -6.49 -2.83 12.61
C VAL A 67 -7.00 -2.62 11.18
N VAL A 68 -7.57 -1.44 10.90
CA VAL A 68 -8.09 -1.12 9.55
C VAL A 68 -6.94 -0.78 8.60
N ILE A 69 -5.88 -0.16 9.11
CA ILE A 69 -4.65 0.10 8.33
C ILE A 69 -3.96 -1.22 7.94
N ASP A 70 -3.83 -2.18 8.85
CA ASP A 70 -3.32 -3.54 8.55
C ASP A 70 -4.16 -4.20 7.45
N MET A 71 -5.49 -4.13 7.56
CA MET A 71 -6.37 -4.69 6.54
C MET A 71 -6.19 -4.01 5.19
N PHE A 72 -6.05 -2.69 5.15
CA PHE A 72 -5.79 -1.96 3.91
C PHE A 72 -4.44 -2.36 3.28
N CYS A 73 -3.38 -2.48 4.08
CA CYS A 73 -2.08 -2.97 3.62
C CYS A 73 -2.18 -4.38 3.03
N ARG A 74 -2.92 -5.29 3.68
CA ARG A 74 -3.19 -6.64 3.15
C ARG A 74 -3.88 -6.59 1.80
N VAL A 75 -4.89 -5.74 1.63
CA VAL A 75 -5.60 -5.57 0.35
C VAL A 75 -4.66 -5.10 -0.74
N LEU A 76 -3.81 -4.11 -0.48
CA LEU A 76 -2.84 -3.63 -1.45
C LEU A 76 -1.78 -4.68 -1.79
N ASN A 77 -1.32 -5.44 -0.81
CA ASN A 77 -0.36 -6.53 -1.02
C ASN A 77 -0.99 -7.67 -1.85
N THR A 78 -2.22 -8.06 -1.53
CA THR A 78 -2.95 -9.07 -2.30
C THR A 78 -3.28 -8.57 -3.71
N LEU A 79 -3.58 -7.29 -3.90
CA LEU A 79 -3.74 -6.69 -5.22
C LEU A 79 -2.45 -6.79 -6.04
N ASP A 80 -1.31 -6.59 -5.40
CA ASP A 80 0.00 -6.77 -6.02
C ASP A 80 0.23 -8.24 -6.42
N ASP A 81 0.09 -9.16 -5.47
CA ASP A 81 0.33 -10.59 -5.66
C ASP A 81 -0.63 -11.21 -6.71
N GLU A 82 -1.92 -10.89 -6.65
CA GLU A 82 -2.95 -11.57 -7.44
C GLU A 82 -3.27 -10.88 -8.76
N LEU A 83 -2.95 -9.59 -8.92
CA LEU A 83 -3.34 -8.84 -10.12
C LEU A 83 -2.21 -8.07 -10.80
N ILE A 84 -1.33 -7.41 -10.05
CA ILE A 84 -0.38 -6.46 -10.64
C ILE A 84 0.97 -7.09 -10.99
N SER A 85 1.46 -8.00 -10.15
CA SER A 85 2.80 -8.58 -10.31
C SER A 85 2.92 -9.40 -11.60
N LEU A 86 4.04 -9.18 -12.29
CA LEU A 86 4.47 -9.86 -13.51
C LEU A 86 5.50 -10.96 -13.24
N ASP A 87 5.78 -11.27 -11.96
CA ASP A 87 6.66 -12.38 -11.57
C ASP A 87 6.04 -13.75 -11.94
N TYR A 88 4.73 -13.75 -12.21
CA TYR A 88 3.96 -14.91 -12.64
C TYR A 88 3.43 -14.70 -14.06
N PRO A 89 3.35 -15.77 -14.89
CA PRO A 89 2.68 -15.69 -16.19
C PRO A 89 1.23 -15.23 -16.04
N ARG A 90 0.84 -14.22 -16.80
CA ARG A 90 -0.52 -13.66 -16.84
C ARG A 90 -1.12 -13.81 -18.23
N SER A 91 -2.42 -14.06 -18.30
CA SER A 91 -3.19 -14.00 -19.52
C SER A 91 -3.31 -12.54 -20.04
N ALA A 92 -3.61 -12.39 -21.32
CA ALA A 92 -3.83 -11.08 -21.92
C ALA A 92 -5.01 -10.33 -21.25
N GLU A 93 -6.03 -11.06 -20.79
CA GLU A 93 -7.15 -10.51 -20.05
C GLU A 93 -6.70 -9.95 -18.69
N GLU A 94 -5.96 -10.73 -17.90
CA GLU A 94 -5.44 -10.28 -16.60
C GLU A 94 -4.54 -9.05 -16.74
N VAL A 95 -3.67 -9.01 -17.76
CA VAL A 95 -2.82 -7.84 -18.03
C VAL A 95 -3.67 -6.60 -18.35
N SER A 96 -4.73 -6.76 -19.15
CA SER A 96 -5.67 -5.69 -19.47
C SER A 96 -6.39 -5.18 -18.22
N VAL A 97 -6.87 -6.09 -17.36
CA VAL A 97 -7.51 -5.74 -16.09
C VAL A 97 -6.53 -5.02 -15.16
N ALA A 98 -5.30 -5.52 -15.01
CA ALA A 98 -4.27 -4.90 -14.19
C ALA A 98 -3.92 -3.49 -14.69
N GLY A 99 -3.84 -3.28 -16.00
CA GLY A 99 -3.65 -1.97 -16.61
C GLY A 99 -4.77 -1.00 -16.22
N ARG A 100 -6.03 -1.42 -16.46
CA ARG A 100 -7.24 -0.65 -16.10
C ARG A 100 -7.29 -0.27 -14.62
N VAL A 101 -7.01 -1.21 -13.72
CA VAL A 101 -7.01 -0.97 -12.26
C VAL A 101 -5.91 0.03 -11.89
N LYS A 102 -4.66 -0.18 -12.36
CA LYS A 102 -3.55 0.73 -12.07
C LYS A 102 -3.80 2.15 -12.57
N ASP A 103 -4.31 2.29 -13.79
CA ASP A 103 -4.54 3.60 -14.39
C ASP A 103 -5.63 4.37 -13.64
N ALA A 104 -6.73 3.70 -13.29
CA ALA A 104 -7.78 4.32 -12.48
C ALA A 104 -7.28 4.69 -11.08
N MET A 105 -6.49 3.81 -10.43
CA MET A 105 -5.91 4.11 -9.12
C MET A 105 -4.97 5.33 -9.17
N ARG A 106 -4.09 5.41 -10.19
CA ARG A 106 -3.18 6.55 -10.39
C ARG A 106 -3.94 7.88 -10.51
N GLN A 107 -5.06 7.87 -11.22
CA GLN A 107 -5.88 9.07 -11.44
C GLN A 107 -6.70 9.46 -10.20
N GLN A 108 -7.17 8.48 -9.41
CA GLN A 108 -8.19 8.72 -8.39
C GLN A 108 -7.63 8.79 -6.96
N CYS A 109 -6.77 7.84 -6.57
CA CYS A 109 -6.49 7.59 -5.16
C CYS A 109 -5.01 7.43 -4.79
N VAL A 110 -4.10 7.12 -5.73
CA VAL A 110 -2.69 6.83 -5.40
C VAL A 110 -2.01 8.00 -4.68
N ALA A 111 -2.23 9.24 -5.13
CA ALA A 111 -1.65 10.41 -4.46
C ALA A 111 -2.11 10.53 -2.99
N GLN A 112 -3.38 10.20 -2.71
CA GLN A 112 -3.93 10.22 -1.36
C GLN A 112 -3.40 9.04 -0.52
N ILE A 113 -3.30 7.84 -1.11
CA ILE A 113 -2.71 6.67 -0.47
C ILE A 113 -1.27 6.96 -0.03
N VAL A 114 -0.46 7.53 -0.92
CA VAL A 114 0.94 7.89 -0.63
C VAL A 114 1.02 8.92 0.50
N ARG A 115 0.16 9.94 0.48
CA ARG A 115 0.09 10.92 1.57
C ARG A 115 -0.24 10.25 2.91
N VAL A 116 -1.21 9.34 2.93
CA VAL A 116 -1.60 8.64 4.16
C VAL A 116 -0.48 7.73 4.68
N TRP A 117 0.27 7.06 3.80
CA TRP A 117 1.47 6.32 4.23
C TRP A 117 2.50 7.22 4.91
N TYR A 118 2.75 8.41 4.36
CA TYR A 118 3.66 9.38 4.98
C TYR A 118 3.19 9.77 6.38
N GLU A 119 1.91 10.12 6.51
CA GLU A 119 1.29 10.56 7.77
C GLU A 119 1.36 9.44 8.82
N ILE A 120 0.99 8.20 8.45
CA ILE A 120 1.04 7.05 9.37
C ILE A 120 2.47 6.79 9.84
N VAL A 121 3.45 6.69 8.94
CA VAL A 121 4.84 6.41 9.31
C VAL A 121 5.41 7.54 10.18
N SER A 122 5.15 8.80 9.80
CA SER A 122 5.60 9.97 10.57
C SER A 122 5.04 9.98 12.00
N MET A 123 3.75 9.68 12.16
CA MET A 123 3.09 9.74 13.47
C MET A 123 3.36 8.53 14.35
N ASN A 124 3.61 7.35 13.76
CA ASN A 124 3.62 6.08 14.51
C ASN A 124 5.00 5.42 14.62
N ARG A 125 6.06 5.92 13.97
CA ARG A 125 7.39 5.26 13.97
C ARG A 125 7.97 4.93 15.35
N ASN A 126 7.59 5.70 16.39
CA ASN A 126 8.05 5.50 17.76
C ASN A 126 7.08 4.68 18.63
N SER A 127 5.78 4.69 18.30
CA SER A 127 4.73 4.07 19.12
C SER A 127 4.29 2.70 18.60
N ASP A 128 4.32 2.52 17.28
CA ASP A 128 3.90 1.29 16.59
C ASP A 128 4.80 1.03 15.35
N PRO A 129 6.04 0.57 15.57
CA PRO A 129 6.99 0.31 14.49
C PRO A 129 6.57 -0.88 13.60
N GLU A 130 5.77 -1.83 14.11
CA GLU A 130 5.27 -2.96 13.33
C GLU A 130 4.24 -2.52 12.29
N LEU A 131 3.32 -1.62 12.68
CA LEU A 131 2.38 -0.99 11.74
C LEU A 131 3.13 -0.21 10.66
N CYS A 132 4.14 0.58 11.06
CA CYS A 132 4.96 1.36 10.12
C CYS A 132 5.70 0.43 9.14
N THR A 133 6.21 -0.70 9.62
CA THR A 133 6.88 -1.71 8.78
C THR A 133 5.91 -2.24 7.73
N SER A 134 4.69 -2.59 8.13
CA SER A 134 3.65 -3.10 7.23
C SER A 134 3.26 -2.09 6.16
N VAL A 135 3.15 -0.81 6.55
CA VAL A 135 2.84 0.30 5.63
C VAL A 135 3.97 0.50 4.61
N LEU A 136 5.24 0.52 5.06
CA LEU A 136 6.39 0.66 4.17
C LEU A 136 6.51 -0.54 3.21
N ASP A 137 6.24 -1.76 3.66
CA ASP A 137 6.24 -2.94 2.79
C ASP A 137 5.16 -2.88 1.71
N SER A 138 3.96 -2.40 2.06
CA SER A 138 2.91 -2.14 1.06
C SER A 138 3.30 -1.03 0.08
N MET A 139 3.87 0.07 0.58
CA MET A 139 4.37 1.16 -0.25
C MET A 139 5.43 0.67 -1.24
N ARG A 140 6.40 -0.12 -0.77
CA ARG A 140 7.49 -0.69 -1.57
C ARG A 140 6.99 -1.41 -2.82
N ARG A 141 5.94 -2.23 -2.69
CA ARG A 141 5.35 -2.98 -3.81
C ARG A 141 4.71 -2.04 -4.84
N CYS A 142 4.05 -0.99 -4.38
CA CYS A 142 3.42 0.00 -5.27
C CYS A 142 4.42 0.87 -6.05
N ILE A 143 5.63 1.11 -5.52
CA ILE A 143 6.65 1.95 -6.17
C ILE A 143 6.92 1.52 -7.62
N SER A 144 6.84 0.23 -7.92
CA SER A 144 7.12 -0.31 -9.26
C SER A 144 6.22 0.29 -10.36
N TRP A 145 5.00 0.73 -10.01
CA TRP A 145 4.01 1.16 -10.99
C TRP A 145 3.40 2.55 -10.72
N ILE A 146 3.50 3.14 -9.53
CA ILE A 146 3.00 4.51 -9.31
C ILE A 146 3.87 5.57 -9.99
N ASP A 147 3.57 6.87 -9.86
CA ASP A 147 4.53 7.91 -10.26
C ASP A 147 5.69 7.95 -9.23
N ILE A 148 6.93 7.96 -9.71
CA ILE A 148 8.11 8.01 -8.84
C ILE A 148 8.22 9.33 -8.07
N GLY A 149 7.74 10.45 -8.62
CA GLY A 149 7.79 11.76 -7.96
C GLY A 149 6.99 11.83 -6.66
N LEU A 150 6.03 10.91 -6.47
CA LEU A 150 5.25 10.79 -5.24
C LEU A 150 6.10 10.32 -4.05
N ILE A 151 7.20 9.61 -4.30
CA ILE A 151 8.10 9.06 -3.28
C ILE A 151 9.47 9.74 -3.33
N ALA A 152 10.02 9.94 -4.53
CA ALA A 152 11.30 10.59 -4.73
C ALA A 152 11.18 12.12 -4.67
N ASN A 153 10.93 12.64 -3.46
CA ASN A 153 10.81 14.07 -3.17
C ASN A 153 11.44 14.44 -1.81
N ASP A 154 11.48 15.75 -1.54
CA ASP A 154 12.12 16.33 -0.37
C ASP A 154 11.42 16.04 0.98
N ALA A 155 10.29 15.33 0.98
CA ALA A 155 9.62 14.89 2.21
C ALA A 155 9.89 13.41 2.49
N PHE A 156 9.61 12.54 1.53
CA PHE A 156 9.71 11.09 1.73
C PHE A 156 11.15 10.60 1.82
N ILE A 157 12.05 11.12 0.97
CA ILE A 157 13.43 10.65 0.93
C ILE A 157 14.15 10.91 2.26
N PRO A 158 14.08 12.13 2.86
CA PRO A 158 14.63 12.35 4.19
C PRO A 158 14.04 11.45 5.27
N LEU A 159 12.71 11.24 5.27
CA LEU A 159 12.06 10.34 6.23
C LEU A 159 12.59 8.91 6.12
N LEU A 160 12.74 8.38 4.91
CA LEU A 160 13.27 7.03 4.71
C LEU A 160 14.72 6.91 5.19
N PHE A 161 15.58 7.91 4.91
CA PHE A 161 16.95 7.90 5.40
C PHE A 161 17.06 8.09 6.91
N GLU A 162 16.20 8.90 7.54
CA GLU A 162 16.09 9.00 9.00
C GLU A 162 15.80 7.63 9.60
N LEU A 163 14.80 6.92 9.07
CA LEU A 163 14.45 5.57 9.54
C LEU A 163 15.58 4.55 9.37
N ILE A 164 16.39 4.67 8.32
CA ILE A 164 17.52 3.78 8.06
C ILE A 164 18.69 4.07 9.02
N LEU A 165 18.98 5.34 9.28
CA LEU A 165 20.18 5.80 9.98
C LEU A 165 20.02 5.90 11.50
N VAL A 166 18.80 6.10 12.01
CA VAL A 166 18.58 6.32 13.44
C VAL A 166 18.82 5.04 14.25
N ASP A 167 19.64 5.19 15.29
CA ASP A 167 19.87 4.17 16.31
C ASP A 167 18.64 3.95 17.20
N GLY A 168 18.40 2.71 17.64
CA GLY A 168 17.27 2.36 18.52
C GLY A 168 15.94 2.06 17.82
N ILE A 169 15.85 2.17 16.49
CA ILE A 169 14.69 1.74 15.71
C ILE A 169 14.70 0.21 15.50
N LEU A 170 13.50 -0.39 15.45
CA LEU A 170 13.31 -1.81 15.13
C LEU A 170 13.94 -2.17 13.77
N ASP A 171 14.78 -3.19 13.73
CA ASP A 171 15.51 -3.59 12.51
C ASP A 171 14.60 -3.89 11.31
N GLN A 172 13.41 -4.43 11.57
CA GLN A 172 12.40 -4.67 10.53
C GLN A 172 11.92 -3.37 9.89
N LEU A 173 11.71 -2.32 10.69
CA LEU A 173 11.31 -1.00 10.18
C LEU A 173 12.42 -0.38 9.33
N ARG A 174 13.67 -0.50 9.79
CA ARG A 174 14.86 -0.08 9.01
C ARG A 174 14.95 -0.81 7.68
N GLY A 175 14.76 -2.14 7.71
CA GLY A 175 14.75 -2.99 6.52
C GLY A 175 13.65 -2.60 5.53
N ALA A 176 12.43 -2.33 6.00
CA ALA A 176 11.33 -1.89 5.15
C ALA A 176 11.59 -0.52 4.51
N ALA A 177 12.18 0.43 5.27
CA ALA A 177 12.60 1.73 4.74
C ALA A 177 13.69 1.59 3.66
N ALA A 178 14.72 0.79 3.93
CA ALA A 178 15.77 0.48 2.95
C ALA A 178 15.20 -0.20 1.71
N GLY A 179 14.23 -1.11 1.87
CA GLY A 179 13.51 -1.74 0.78
C GLY A 179 12.76 -0.74 -0.11
N CYS A 180 12.19 0.31 0.46
CA CYS A 180 11.55 1.39 -0.30
C CYS A 180 12.58 2.19 -1.11
N VAL A 181 13.71 2.55 -0.51
CA VAL A 181 14.81 3.24 -1.21
C VAL A 181 15.34 2.37 -2.35
N LEU A 182 15.52 1.07 -2.11
CA LEU A 182 15.93 0.12 -3.14
C LEU A 182 14.91 0.03 -4.28
N ALA A 183 13.62 0.07 -3.99
CA ALA A 183 12.58 0.08 -5.02
C ALA A 183 12.61 1.36 -5.86
N VAL A 184 12.86 2.53 -5.26
CA VAL A 184 13.08 3.80 -5.97
C VAL A 184 14.31 3.70 -6.90
N VAL A 185 15.42 3.20 -6.37
CA VAL A 185 16.68 3.00 -7.11
C VAL A 185 16.57 1.92 -8.18
N SER A 186 15.73 0.91 -8.00
CA SER A 186 15.54 -0.18 -8.98
C SER A 186 14.50 0.13 -10.05
N LYS A 187 13.67 1.16 -9.84
CA LYS A 187 12.61 1.51 -10.79
C LYS A 187 13.18 1.86 -12.16
N ARG A 188 12.64 1.21 -13.19
CA ARG A 188 13.01 1.44 -14.59
C ARG A 188 12.52 2.81 -15.04
N MET A 189 13.41 3.58 -15.65
CA MET A 189 13.14 4.87 -16.29
C MET A 189 14.23 5.15 -17.32
N ASP A 190 14.09 6.21 -18.10
CA ASP A 190 15.11 6.62 -19.07
C ASP A 190 16.43 7.02 -18.37
N PRO A 191 17.59 6.87 -19.04
CA PRO A 191 18.89 7.08 -18.40
C PRO A 191 19.08 8.49 -17.81
N GLN A 192 18.56 9.53 -18.46
CA GLN A 192 18.76 10.92 -18.03
C GLN A 192 17.96 11.22 -16.75
N SER A 193 16.67 10.86 -16.72
CA SER A 193 15.89 10.99 -15.49
C SER A 193 16.45 10.10 -14.38
N LYS A 194 17.00 8.92 -14.70
CA LYS A 194 17.63 8.04 -13.72
C LYS A 194 18.84 8.68 -13.06
N LEU A 195 19.74 9.27 -13.84
CA LEU A 195 20.91 9.96 -13.30
C LEU A 195 20.50 11.13 -12.40
N THR A 196 19.52 11.93 -12.84
CA THR A 196 18.98 13.05 -12.06
C THR A 196 18.42 12.58 -10.73
N LEU A 197 17.62 11.50 -10.73
CA LEU A 197 17.09 10.89 -9.51
C LEU A 197 18.20 10.38 -8.59
N LEU A 198 19.20 9.66 -9.11
CA LEU A 198 20.28 9.12 -8.28
C LEU A 198 21.13 10.23 -7.66
N GLN A 199 21.34 11.33 -8.38
CA GLN A 199 22.01 12.51 -7.85
C GLN A 199 21.19 13.20 -6.74
N SER A 200 19.86 13.28 -6.89
CA SER A 200 19.00 13.91 -5.89
C SER A 200 18.85 13.09 -4.60
N LEU A 201 18.97 11.76 -4.68
CA LEU A 201 18.90 10.88 -3.51
C LEU A 201 20.09 11.03 -2.55
N GLN A 202 21.21 11.62 -2.99
CA GLN A 202 22.41 11.85 -2.18
C GLN A 202 22.86 10.62 -1.38
N ILE A 203 22.75 9.42 -1.97
CA ILE A 203 23.07 8.12 -1.33
C ILE A 203 24.50 8.10 -0.77
N SER A 204 25.42 8.87 -1.36
CA SER A 204 26.79 9.03 -0.88
C SER A 204 26.92 9.64 0.51
N ARG A 205 25.85 10.20 1.10
CA ARG A 205 25.85 10.74 2.48
C ARG A 205 25.63 9.67 3.55
N VAL A 206 25.28 8.45 3.13
CA VAL A 206 24.95 7.31 4.02
C VAL A 206 26.14 6.37 4.20
N PHE A 207 27.20 6.54 3.41
CA PHE A 207 28.45 5.77 3.46
C PHE A 207 29.62 6.64 3.89
#